data_AF-A0A372JH90-F1
#
_entry.id   AF-A0A372JH90-F1
#
_cell.length_a   1.000
_cell.length_b   1.000
_cell.length_c   1.000
_cell.angle_alpha   90.00
_cell.angle_beta   90.00
_cell.angle_gamma   90.00
#
_symmetry.space_group_name_H-M   'P 1'
#
loop_
_entity.id
_entity.type
_entity.pdbx_description
1 polymer ?
#
loop_
_entity_poly.entity_id
_entity_poly.type
_entity_poly.pdbx_seq_one_letter_code
_entity_poly.pdbx_strand_id
1 'polypeptide(L)'
;AASTARRIAAGDLDARIGASGRARDEVTELSAAVDTMAAALQERLRAERAFTADVAHELRTPLMGLVTSAELLPEGEAAGFVRDRVGVLRALVEDLLEISRLDAGVEHADLGPVPVGEVVAESVRRTGLAAAVEVDGAPVAETDPRRLDRIVANLVANAHRHGRGPVEVRVARAAGDGGRAGDVVLTVRDHG
;
A
#
# COMPACT_ATOMS: atom_id res chain seq x y z
N ALA A 1 8.46 -33.58 -2.56
CA ALA A 1 7.19 -33.46 -1.82
C ALA A 1 7.27 -32.51 -0.62
N ALA A 2 7.87 -32.88 0.51
CA ALA A 2 7.79 -32.08 1.75
C ALA A 2 8.41 -30.67 1.67
N SER A 3 9.52 -30.49 0.95
CA SER A 3 10.12 -29.17 0.71
C SER A 3 9.22 -28.26 -0.11
N THR A 4 8.61 -28.78 -1.16
CA THR A 4 7.66 -28.05 -2.00
C THR A 4 6.36 -27.71 -1.26
N ALA A 5 5.82 -28.64 -0.47
CA ALA A 5 4.67 -28.39 0.38
C ALA A 5 4.92 -27.23 1.37
N ARG A 6 6.13 -27.14 1.94
CA ARG A 6 6.51 -25.99 2.78
C ARG A 6 6.60 -24.68 2.02
N ARG A 7 7.04 -24.69 0.75
CA ARG A 7 7.03 -23.50 -0.12
C ARG A 7 5.59 -23.03 -0.39
N ILE A 8 4.69 -23.95 -0.73
CA ILE A 8 3.26 -23.66 -0.92
C ILE A 8 2.67 -23.06 0.37
N ALA A 9 2.94 -23.68 1.52
CA ALA A 9 2.50 -23.17 2.82
C ALA A 9 3.10 -21.80 3.17
N ALA A 10 4.28 -21.45 2.62
CA ALA A 10 4.93 -20.16 2.77
C ALA A 10 4.48 -19.12 1.71
N GLY A 11 3.49 -19.44 0.85
CA GLY A 11 2.88 -18.51 -0.09
C GLY A 11 3.31 -18.68 -1.56
N ASP A 12 4.24 -19.58 -1.87
CA ASP A 12 4.63 -19.91 -3.24
C ASP A 12 3.61 -20.87 -3.87
N LEU A 13 2.47 -20.30 -4.28
CA LEU A 13 1.35 -21.03 -4.86
C LEU A 13 1.59 -21.49 -6.31
N ASP A 14 2.73 -21.14 -6.92
CA ASP A 14 3.16 -21.65 -8.23
C ASP A 14 3.98 -22.95 -8.09
N ALA A 15 4.53 -23.21 -6.90
CA ALA A 15 5.23 -24.46 -6.62
C ALA A 15 4.29 -25.67 -6.78
N ARG A 16 4.76 -26.71 -7.45
CA ARG A 16 4.02 -27.98 -7.65
C ARG A 16 4.84 -29.14 -7.13
N ILE A 17 4.22 -30.00 -6.32
CA ILE A 17 4.88 -31.21 -5.83
C ILE A 17 5.14 -32.16 -6.99
N GLY A 18 4.20 -32.26 -7.93
CA GLY A 18 4.32 -33.12 -9.11
C GLY A 18 4.17 -34.62 -8.78
N ALA A 19 3.95 -35.42 -9.81
CA ALA A 19 3.83 -36.87 -9.68
C ALA A 19 5.22 -37.54 -9.60
N SER A 20 5.94 -37.35 -8.49
CA SER A 20 7.20 -38.08 -8.24
C SER A 20 6.91 -39.38 -7.48
N GLY A 21 6.40 -40.40 -8.17
CA GLY A 21 6.11 -41.72 -7.59
C GLY A 21 5.55 -42.73 -8.61
N ARG A 22 5.70 -44.04 -8.32
CA ARG A 22 5.06 -45.11 -9.12
C ARG A 22 3.54 -44.95 -9.01
N ALA A 23 2.84 -45.13 -10.13
CA ALA A 23 1.39 -44.98 -10.19
C ALA A 23 0.70 -45.90 -9.14
N ARG A 24 -0.06 -45.27 -8.21
CA ARG A 24 -0.81 -45.86 -7.07
C ARG A 24 -0.08 -45.93 -5.72
N ASP A 25 0.51 -44.82 -5.28
CA ASP A 25 0.95 -44.65 -3.89
C ASP A 25 0.10 -43.56 -3.21
N GLU A 26 -0.25 -43.73 -1.93
CA GLU A 26 -0.97 -42.75 -1.09
C GLU A 26 -0.25 -41.39 -1.11
N VAL A 27 1.07 -41.40 -1.24
CA VAL A 27 1.91 -40.20 -1.39
C VAL A 27 1.61 -39.45 -2.70
N THR A 28 1.28 -40.16 -3.77
CA THR A 28 0.93 -39.56 -5.07
C THR A 28 -0.45 -38.90 -5.00
N GLU A 29 -1.41 -39.55 -4.35
CA GLU A 29 -2.75 -39.00 -4.14
C GLU A 29 -2.71 -37.74 -3.25
N LEU A 30 -1.95 -37.78 -2.16
CA LEU A 30 -1.72 -36.61 -1.30
C LEU A 30 -1.05 -35.46 -2.05
N SER A 31 -0.06 -35.75 -2.89
CA SER A 31 0.62 -34.73 -3.71
C SER A 31 -0.34 -34.05 -4.68
N ALA A 32 -1.21 -34.83 -5.34
CA ALA A 32 -2.24 -34.31 -6.24
C ALA A 32 -3.29 -33.47 -5.50
N ALA A 33 -3.68 -33.88 -4.29
CA ALA A 33 -4.61 -33.11 -3.46
C ALA A 33 -4.02 -31.75 -3.04
N VAL A 34 -2.73 -31.71 -2.64
CA VAL A 34 -2.04 -30.46 -2.30
C VAL A 34 -1.90 -29.54 -3.51
N ASP A 35 -1.51 -30.07 -4.67
CA ASP A 35 -1.41 -29.27 -5.90
C ASP A 35 -2.78 -28.72 -6.33
N THR A 36 -3.86 -29.50 -6.16
CA THR A 36 -5.24 -29.06 -6.42
C THR A 36 -5.67 -27.96 -5.45
N MET A 37 -5.35 -28.11 -4.16
CA MET A 37 -5.65 -27.09 -3.15
C MET A 37 -4.91 -25.78 -3.44
N ALA A 38 -3.63 -25.86 -3.81
CA ALA A 38 -2.84 -24.70 -4.20
C ALA A 38 -3.44 -23.98 -5.42
N ALA A 39 -3.85 -24.73 -6.45
CA ALA A 39 -4.51 -24.17 -7.63
C ALA A 39 -5.85 -23.49 -7.30
N ALA A 40 -6.68 -24.13 -6.48
CA ALA A 40 -7.97 -23.57 -6.06
C ALA A 40 -7.80 -22.28 -5.23
N LEU A 41 -6.82 -22.25 -4.32
CA LEU A 41 -6.49 -21.05 -3.56
C LEU A 41 -5.99 -19.91 -4.47
N GLN A 42 -5.14 -20.23 -5.43
CA GLN A 42 -4.62 -19.28 -6.40
C GLN A 42 -5.73 -18.65 -7.24
N GLU A 43 -6.71 -19.43 -7.70
CA GLU A 43 -7.88 -18.93 -8.42
C GLU A 43 -8.76 -18.03 -7.54
N ARG A 44 -8.97 -18.38 -6.27
CA ARG A 44 -9.72 -17.53 -5.33
C ARG A 44 -9.04 -16.18 -5.13
N LEU A 45 -7.73 -16.17 -4.91
CA LEU A 45 -6.97 -14.94 -4.76
C LEU A 45 -7.04 -14.08 -6.04
N ARG A 46 -6.96 -14.68 -7.22
CA ARG A 46 -7.14 -13.94 -8.49
C ARG A 46 -8.53 -13.33 -8.62
N ALA A 47 -9.57 -14.09 -8.28
CA ALA A 47 -10.94 -13.61 -8.33
C ALA A 47 -11.17 -12.45 -7.35
N GLU A 48 -10.64 -12.56 -6.13
CA GLU A 48 -10.68 -11.49 -5.12
C GLU A 48 -9.97 -10.22 -5.61
N ARG A 49 -8.79 -10.37 -6.22
CA ARG A 49 -8.04 -9.25 -6.80
C ARG A 49 -8.82 -8.55 -7.92
N ALA A 50 -9.40 -9.30 -8.84
CA ALA A 50 -10.21 -8.77 -9.93
C ALA A 50 -11.45 -8.04 -9.39
N PHE A 51 -12.16 -8.66 -8.45
CA PHE A 51 -13.32 -8.06 -7.80
C PHE A 51 -12.99 -6.72 -7.14
N THR A 52 -11.91 -6.64 -6.36
CA THR A 52 -11.47 -5.38 -5.74
C THR A 52 -11.13 -4.31 -6.78
N ALA A 53 -10.48 -4.69 -7.90
CA ALA A 53 -10.16 -3.77 -8.97
C ALA A 53 -11.42 -3.21 -9.65
N ASP A 54 -12.40 -4.07 -9.92
CA ASP A 54 -13.66 -3.72 -10.56
C ASP A 54 -14.49 -2.79 -9.66
N VAL A 55 -14.66 -3.13 -8.38
CA VAL A 55 -15.34 -2.29 -7.39
C VAL A 55 -14.67 -0.92 -7.28
N ALA A 56 -13.33 -0.88 -7.30
CA ALA A 56 -12.60 0.39 -7.27
C ALA A 56 -12.87 1.27 -8.50
N HIS A 57 -13.05 0.66 -9.66
CA HIS A 57 -13.39 1.40 -10.88
C HIS A 57 -14.84 1.88 -10.85
N GLU A 58 -15.77 1.01 -10.47
CA GLU A 58 -17.20 1.33 -10.38
C GLU A 58 -17.50 2.41 -9.33
N LEU A 59 -16.75 2.49 -8.23
CA LEU A 59 -16.92 3.53 -7.22
C LEU A 59 -16.27 4.87 -7.59
N ARG A 60 -15.19 4.87 -8.37
CA ARG A 60 -14.50 6.10 -8.77
C ARG A 60 -15.39 7.00 -9.64
N THR A 61 -16.13 6.41 -10.57
CA THR A 61 -17.02 7.12 -11.48
C THR A 61 -18.13 7.93 -10.78
N PRO A 62 -18.97 7.35 -9.89
CA PRO A 62 -19.98 8.10 -9.17
C PRO A 62 -19.39 9.10 -8.17
N LEU A 63 -18.23 8.80 -7.56
CA LEU A 63 -17.53 9.77 -6.71
C LEU A 63 -17.07 10.99 -7.50
N MET A 64 -16.49 10.79 -8.68
CA MET A 64 -16.12 11.90 -9.55
C MET A 64 -17.35 12.73 -9.94
N GLY A 65 -18.48 12.08 -10.25
CA GLY A 65 -19.74 12.78 -10.50
C GLY A 65 -20.23 13.61 -9.30
N LEU A 66 -20.11 13.08 -8.07
CA LEU A 66 -20.46 13.81 -6.85
C LEU A 66 -19.53 15.00 -6.60
N VAL A 67 -18.23 14.84 -6.80
CA VAL A 67 -17.24 15.93 -6.71
C VAL A 67 -17.58 17.04 -7.69
N THR A 68 -17.78 16.71 -8.97
CA THR A 68 -18.15 17.69 -10.00
C THR A 68 -19.48 18.37 -9.66
N SER A 69 -20.47 17.62 -9.17
CA SER A 69 -21.76 18.21 -8.75
C SER A 69 -21.60 19.18 -7.59
N ALA A 70 -20.72 18.88 -6.63
CA ALA A 70 -20.42 19.77 -5.51
C ALA A 70 -19.65 21.03 -5.95
N GLU A 71 -18.77 20.92 -6.95
CA GLU A 71 -18.04 22.05 -7.55
C GLU A 71 -18.97 23.02 -8.29
N LEU A 72 -20.09 22.54 -8.83
CA LEU A 72 -21.10 23.36 -9.53
C LEU A 72 -22.05 24.11 -8.59
N LEU A 73 -21.98 23.87 -7.27
CA LEU A 73 -22.83 24.58 -6.30
C LEU A 73 -22.47 26.08 -6.26
N PRO A 74 -23.47 26.97 -6.16
CA PRO A 74 -23.20 28.40 -6.02
C PRO A 74 -22.42 28.68 -4.73
N GLU A 75 -21.51 29.65 -4.78
CA GLU A 75 -20.68 30.01 -3.64
C GLU A 75 -21.53 30.40 -2.41
N GLY A 76 -21.17 29.82 -1.28
CA GLY A 76 -21.88 30.01 -0.01
C GLY A 76 -21.41 29.01 1.04
N GLU A 77 -21.71 29.32 2.31
CA GLU A 77 -21.27 28.52 3.46
C GLU A 77 -21.73 27.05 3.35
N ALA A 78 -22.99 26.83 2.94
CA ALA A 78 -23.53 25.49 2.70
C ALA A 78 -22.81 24.74 1.57
N ALA A 79 -22.41 25.43 0.50
CA ALA A 79 -21.65 24.82 -0.59
C ALA A 79 -20.22 24.44 -0.15
N GLY A 80 -19.59 25.28 0.68
CA GLY A 80 -18.33 24.94 1.36
C GLY A 80 -18.43 23.64 2.15
N PHE A 81 -19.44 23.52 3.03
CA PHE A 81 -19.67 22.31 3.81
C PHE A 81 -19.89 21.06 2.95
N VAL A 82 -20.65 21.16 1.86
CA VAL A 82 -20.88 20.03 0.94
C VAL A 82 -19.59 19.63 0.24
N ARG A 83 -18.80 20.58 -0.27
CA ARG A 83 -17.51 20.31 -0.92
C ARG A 83 -16.54 19.63 0.04
N ASP A 84 -16.44 20.11 1.27
CA ASP A 84 -15.61 19.48 2.31
C ASP A 84 -16.06 18.05 2.60
N ARG A 85 -17.38 17.84 2.74
CA ARG A 85 -17.92 16.51 3.04
C ARG A 85 -17.70 15.51 1.91
N VAL A 86 -17.85 15.95 0.66
CA VAL A 86 -17.56 15.15 -0.53
C VAL A 86 -16.06 14.85 -0.63
N GLY A 87 -15.19 15.81 -0.30
CA GLY A 87 -13.74 15.60 -0.23
C GLY A 87 -13.36 14.54 0.81
N VAL A 88 -13.96 14.57 1.99
CA VAL A 88 -13.77 13.54 3.04
C VAL A 88 -14.26 12.17 2.56
N LEU A 89 -15.43 12.09 1.94
CA LEU A 89 -15.97 10.83 1.42
C LEU A 89 -15.05 10.23 0.34
N ARG A 90 -14.54 11.05 -0.58
CA ARG A 90 -13.59 10.62 -1.61
C ARG A 90 -12.35 9.99 -0.97
N ALA A 91 -11.73 10.68 -0.02
CA ALA A 91 -10.55 10.18 0.67
C ALA A 91 -10.81 8.84 1.37
N LEU A 92 -11.92 8.71 2.11
CA LEU A 92 -12.27 7.47 2.80
C LEU A 92 -12.47 6.28 1.85
N VAL A 93 -13.09 6.51 0.69
CA VAL A 93 -13.28 5.44 -0.29
C VAL A 93 -11.95 5.08 -0.98
N GLU A 94 -11.11 6.07 -1.29
CA GLU A 94 -9.78 5.82 -1.85
C GLU A 94 -8.88 5.02 -0.89
N ASP A 95 -8.93 5.35 0.41
CA ASP A 95 -8.22 4.62 1.46
C ASP A 95 -8.76 3.19 1.62
N LEU A 96 -10.08 3.00 1.64
CA LEU A 96 -10.71 1.68 1.73
C LEU A 96 -10.33 0.78 0.53
N LEU A 97 -10.38 1.35 -0.67
CA LEU A 97 -10.01 0.63 -1.90
C LEU A 97 -8.51 0.30 -1.94
N GLU A 98 -7.67 1.16 -1.37
CA GLU A 98 -6.26 0.85 -1.17
C GLU A 98 -6.06 -0.34 -0.23
N ILE A 99 -6.67 -0.30 0.95
CA ILE A 99 -6.57 -1.39 1.93
C ILE A 99 -7.02 -2.71 1.29
N SER A 100 -8.15 -2.71 0.59
CA SER A 100 -8.65 -3.90 -0.09
C SER A 100 -7.68 -4.44 -1.16
N ARG A 101 -6.97 -3.56 -1.89
CA ARG A 101 -5.96 -3.98 -2.88
C ARG A 101 -4.71 -4.56 -2.24
N LEU A 102 -4.29 -4.01 -1.09
CA LEU A 102 -3.18 -4.51 -0.29
C LEU A 102 -3.51 -5.90 0.29
N ASP A 103 -4.70 -6.06 0.87
CA ASP A 103 -5.17 -7.31 1.48
C ASP A 103 -5.33 -8.44 0.44
N ALA A 104 -5.86 -8.13 -0.75
CA ALA A 104 -5.97 -9.09 -1.83
C ALA A 104 -4.59 -9.47 -2.44
N GLY A 105 -3.49 -8.86 -1.99
CA GLY A 105 -2.14 -9.08 -2.50
C GLY A 105 -2.03 -8.80 -4.01
N VAL A 106 -2.87 -7.89 -4.53
CA VAL A 106 -2.93 -7.51 -5.95
C VAL A 106 -1.63 -6.85 -6.38
N GLU A 107 -1.05 -6.07 -5.47
CA GLU A 107 0.20 -5.36 -5.72
C GLU A 107 1.38 -6.08 -5.06
N HIS A 108 2.23 -6.65 -5.90
CA HIS A 108 3.59 -6.96 -5.49
C HIS A 108 4.33 -5.62 -5.40
N ALA A 109 4.89 -5.33 -4.22
CA ALA A 109 5.79 -4.18 -4.08
C ALA A 109 6.98 -4.39 -5.03
N ASP A 110 7.24 -3.41 -5.89
CA ASP A 110 8.42 -3.42 -6.74
C ASP A 110 9.60 -2.95 -5.90
N LEU A 111 10.14 -3.89 -5.11
CA LEU A 111 11.22 -3.61 -4.19
C LEU A 111 12.52 -3.44 -4.97
N GLY A 112 13.15 -2.29 -4.76
CA GLY A 112 14.50 -2.03 -5.24
C GLY A 112 15.24 -1.03 -4.36
N PRO A 113 16.53 -0.79 -4.62
CA PRO A 113 17.33 0.17 -3.88
C PRO A 113 16.86 1.59 -4.20
N VAL A 114 16.19 2.23 -3.24
CA VAL A 114 15.62 3.58 -3.38
C VAL A 114 16.40 4.59 -2.53
N PRO A 115 16.84 5.72 -3.09
CA PRO A 115 17.37 6.85 -2.32
C PRO A 115 16.23 7.55 -1.57
N VAL A 116 15.97 7.13 -0.34
CA VAL A 116 14.78 7.51 0.45
C VAL A 116 14.66 9.02 0.61
N GLY A 117 15.79 9.71 0.86
CA GLY A 117 15.79 11.16 1.05
C GLY A 117 15.27 11.96 -0.15
N GLU A 118 15.61 11.54 -1.37
CA GLU A 118 15.18 12.22 -2.60
C GLU A 118 13.67 12.04 -2.84
N VAL A 119 13.19 10.80 -2.70
CA VAL A 119 11.76 10.47 -2.86
C VAL A 119 10.91 11.22 -1.83
N VAL A 120 11.35 11.26 -0.58
CA VAL A 120 10.65 11.97 0.50
C VAL A 120 10.60 13.46 0.21
N ALA A 121 11.73 14.08 -0.14
CA ALA A 121 11.77 15.51 -0.44
C ALA A 121 10.88 15.87 -1.64
N GLU A 122 10.85 15.03 -2.68
CA GLU A 122 9.96 15.24 -3.82
C GLU A 122 8.49 15.05 -3.47
N SER A 123 8.18 14.01 -2.71
CA SER A 123 6.83 13.73 -2.23
C SER A 123 6.26 14.91 -1.46
N VAL A 124 7.02 15.42 -0.47
CA VAL A 124 6.64 16.60 0.33
C VAL A 124 6.38 17.80 -0.57
N ARG A 125 7.27 18.10 -1.53
CA ARG A 125 7.06 19.21 -2.48
C ARG A 125 5.76 19.06 -3.28
N ARG A 126 5.42 17.84 -3.71
CA ARG A 126 4.22 17.57 -4.51
C ARG A 126 2.93 17.76 -3.73
N THR A 127 2.96 17.62 -2.41
CA THR A 127 1.78 17.91 -1.56
C THR A 127 1.39 19.39 -1.57
N GLY A 128 2.34 20.30 -1.85
CA GLY A 128 2.12 21.75 -1.73
C GLY A 128 1.93 22.25 -0.30
N LEU A 129 2.12 21.40 0.72
CA LEU A 129 1.99 21.73 2.13
C LEU A 129 3.35 22.16 2.73
N ALA A 130 3.31 23.01 3.76
CA ALA A 130 4.51 23.55 4.37
C ALA A 130 5.13 22.54 5.36
N ALA A 131 6.22 21.89 4.96
CA ALA A 131 6.97 21.00 5.83
C ALA A 131 8.49 21.22 5.69
N ALA A 132 9.18 21.25 6.82
CA ALA A 132 10.64 21.28 6.85
C ALA A 132 11.18 19.87 6.65
N VAL A 133 12.03 19.65 5.64
CA VAL A 133 12.59 18.33 5.33
C VAL A 133 14.08 18.32 5.67
N GLU A 134 14.46 17.46 6.59
CA GLU A 134 15.85 17.20 6.97
C GLU A 134 16.25 15.78 6.56
N VAL A 135 17.34 15.64 5.81
CA VAL A 135 17.86 14.35 5.36
C VAL A 135 19.30 14.21 5.84
N ASP A 136 19.54 13.22 6.71
CA ASP A 136 20.85 12.90 7.22
C ASP A 136 21.57 11.95 6.27
N GLY A 137 22.49 12.50 5.47
CA GLY A 137 23.31 11.75 4.51
C GLY A 137 22.54 11.29 3.27
N ALA A 138 22.83 10.08 2.79
CA ALA A 138 22.19 9.47 1.62
C ALA A 138 21.66 8.06 1.97
N PRO A 139 20.57 7.96 2.73
CA PRO A 139 19.99 6.67 3.09
C PRO A 139 19.36 6.00 1.87
N VAL A 140 19.72 4.74 1.63
CA VAL A 140 19.16 3.88 0.60
C VAL A 140 18.49 2.71 1.29
N ALA A 141 17.26 2.37 0.88
CA ALA A 141 16.51 1.23 1.41
C ALA A 141 15.89 0.42 0.27
N GLU A 142 15.78 -0.90 0.46
CA GLU A 142 15.02 -1.78 -0.43
C GLU A 142 13.51 -1.55 -0.20
N THR A 143 12.88 -0.78 -1.09
CA THR A 143 11.46 -0.42 -0.97
C THR A 143 10.84 -0.08 -2.34
N ASP A 144 9.52 0.09 -2.40
CA ASP A 144 8.82 0.57 -3.59
C ASP A 144 8.67 2.10 -3.51
N PRO A 145 9.26 2.88 -4.44
CA PRO A 145 9.26 4.33 -4.38
C PRO A 145 7.85 4.94 -4.47
N ARG A 146 6.91 4.27 -5.15
CA ARG A 146 5.51 4.75 -5.27
C ARG A 146 4.77 4.61 -3.94
N ARG A 147 5.03 3.53 -3.21
CA ARG A 147 4.45 3.32 -1.87
C ARG A 147 5.03 4.28 -0.85
N LEU A 148 6.35 4.47 -0.88
CA LEU A 148 7.02 5.45 -0.02
C LEU A 148 6.46 6.85 -0.25
N ASP A 149 6.34 7.28 -1.50
CA ASP A 149 5.74 8.56 -1.87
C ASP A 149 4.33 8.74 -1.30
N ARG A 150 3.49 7.71 -1.42
CA ARG A 150 2.12 7.75 -0.90
C ARG A 150 2.08 7.84 0.62
N ILE A 151 2.91 7.05 1.32
CA ILE A 151 3.02 7.08 2.78
C ILE A 151 3.41 8.48 3.24
N VAL A 152 4.43 9.09 2.62
CA VAL A 152 4.91 10.43 2.97
C VAL A 152 3.82 11.48 2.75
N ALA A 153 3.17 11.46 1.58
CA ALA A 153 2.10 12.40 1.28
C ALA A 153 0.94 12.30 2.29
N ASN A 154 0.55 11.08 2.65
CA ASN A 154 -0.52 10.85 3.63
C ASN A 154 -0.14 11.32 5.03
N LEU A 155 1.08 11.03 5.49
CA LEU A 155 1.55 11.45 6.81
C LEU A 155 1.63 12.99 6.91
N VAL A 156 2.16 13.66 5.89
CA VAL A 156 2.27 15.13 5.87
C VAL A 156 0.91 15.80 5.79
N ALA A 157 -0.01 15.24 4.99
CA ALA A 157 -1.39 15.71 4.93
C ALA A 157 -2.11 15.53 6.28
N ASN A 158 -1.92 14.40 6.95
CA ASN A 158 -2.48 14.17 8.28
C ASN A 158 -1.91 15.13 9.33
N ALA A 159 -0.60 15.34 9.34
CA ALA A 159 0.07 16.29 10.24
C ALA A 159 -0.50 17.72 10.09
N HIS A 160 -0.81 18.15 8.87
CA HIS A 160 -1.46 19.45 8.63
C HIS A 160 -2.94 19.48 9.00
N ARG A 161 -3.67 18.38 8.74
CA ARG A 161 -5.11 18.31 8.97
C ARG A 161 -5.46 18.20 10.46
N HIS A 162 -4.66 17.46 11.20
CA HIS A 162 -4.96 17.06 12.57
C HIS A 162 -3.97 17.57 13.62
N GLY A 163 -2.75 17.90 13.21
CA GLY A 163 -1.71 18.40 14.11
C GLY A 163 -1.67 19.93 14.20
N ARG A 164 -0.59 20.44 14.80
CA ARG A 164 -0.22 21.86 14.75
C ARG A 164 1.17 22.01 14.17
N GLY A 165 1.35 23.06 13.37
CA GLY A 165 2.65 23.38 12.78
C GLY A 165 3.70 23.81 13.82
N PRO A 166 4.99 23.76 13.46
CA PRO A 166 5.51 23.34 12.15
C PRO A 166 5.45 21.81 11.95
N VAL A 167 5.28 21.37 10.70
CA VAL A 167 5.44 19.95 10.34
C VAL A 167 6.89 19.72 9.92
N GLU A 168 7.53 18.73 10.53
CA GLU A 168 8.93 18.39 10.32
C GLU A 168 9.03 16.95 9.81
N VAL A 169 9.78 16.74 8.72
CA VAL A 169 10.03 15.43 8.13
C VAL A 169 11.53 15.16 8.20
N ARG A 170 11.93 14.13 8.94
CA ARG A 170 13.33 13.72 9.06
C ARG A 170 13.55 12.34 8.48
N VAL A 171 14.63 12.18 7.71
CA VAL A 171 15.10 10.89 7.20
C VAL A 171 16.52 10.65 7.68
N ALA A 172 16.74 9.57 8.41
CA ALA A 172 18.05 9.21 8.94
C ALA A 172 18.28 7.70 8.91
N ARG A 173 19.53 7.24 8.99
CA ARG A 173 19.80 5.83 9.30
C ARG A 173 19.56 5.58 10.79
N ALA A 174 19.02 4.42 11.14
CA ALA A 174 18.84 4.02 12.52
C ALA A 174 20.19 4.03 13.25
N ALA A 175 20.34 4.93 14.23
CA ALA A 175 21.37 4.80 15.25
C ALA A 175 20.94 3.64 16.14
N GLY A 176 21.81 2.65 16.35
CA GLY A 176 21.46 1.39 17.01
C GLY A 176 20.87 1.58 18.40
N ASP A 177 19.55 1.67 18.48
CA ASP A 177 18.69 1.19 19.56
C ASP A 177 17.25 1.15 19.01
N GLY A 178 16.77 -0.07 18.70
CA GLY A 178 15.42 -0.33 18.21
C GLY A 178 15.28 -0.70 16.72
N GLY A 179 16.23 -0.32 15.86
CA GLY A 179 16.32 -0.75 14.45
C GLY A 179 17.51 -1.69 14.21
N ARG A 180 17.44 -2.55 13.18
CA ARG A 180 18.63 -3.30 12.76
C ARG A 180 19.65 -2.33 12.19
N ALA A 181 20.93 -2.55 12.48
CA ALA A 181 22.00 -1.75 11.93
C ALA A 181 21.90 -1.75 10.39
N GLY A 182 21.64 -0.58 9.79
CA GLY A 182 21.41 -0.42 8.35
C GLY A 182 19.99 0.04 7.97
N ASP A 183 19.03 0.02 8.89
CA ASP A 183 17.66 0.46 8.61
C ASP A 183 17.60 1.99 8.39
N VAL A 184 16.66 2.42 7.54
CA VAL A 184 16.34 3.84 7.32
C VAL A 184 15.07 4.18 8.10
N VAL A 185 15.15 5.24 8.89
CA VAL A 185 14.05 5.76 9.71
C VAL A 185 13.54 7.05 9.09
N LEU A 186 12.25 7.07 8.78
CA LEU A 186 11.50 8.26 8.41
C LEU A 186 10.62 8.68 9.58
N THR A 187 10.71 9.94 9.99
CA THR A 187 9.90 10.52 11.06
C THR A 187 9.15 11.73 10.53
N VAL A 188 7.83 11.77 10.73
CA VAL A 188 7.00 12.95 10.51
C VAL A 188 6.54 13.43 11.88
N ARG A 189 6.83 14.67 12.23
CA ARG A 189 6.50 15.27 13.51
C ARG A 189 5.63 16.50 13.30
N ASP A 190 4.60 16.60 14.12
CA ASP A 190 3.80 17.80 14.33
C ASP A 190 3.76 18.13 15.83
N HIS A 191 3.18 19.27 16.18
CA HIS A 191 3.11 19.78 17.56
C HIS A 191 1.65 19.92 18.05
N GLY A 192 0.77 19.06 17.53
CA GLY A 192 -0.66 19.00 17.87
C GLY A 192 -0.95 18.45 19.26
#